data_AF-A0A974SAW9-F1
#
_entry.id   AF-A0A974SAW9-F1
#
_cell.length_a   1.000
_cell.length_b   1.000
_cell.length_c   1.000
_cell.angle_alpha   90.00
_cell.angle_beta   90.00
_cell.angle_gamma   90.00
#
_symmetry.space_group_name_H-M   'P 1'
#
loop_
_entity.id
_entity.type
_entity.pdbx_description
1 polymer ?
#
loop_
_entity_poly.entity_id
_entity_poly.type
_entity_poly.pdbx_seq_one_letter_code
_entity_poly.pdbx_strand_id
1 'polypeptide(L)'
;MHHLFYCDVQCNSFRGNKVYSDFSDFNPDQFRTDSVRGDCGKGEGGDGATDGQFEPEYAKGVVARAMLYFILRYPSKIEKVYVMKQDMDVLLKWHKAFPPKLKFEKHRNQAIFEIQGNRNPFIDLPELADRIDFSVYKPSQQ
;
A
#
# COMPACT_ATOMS: atom_id res chain seq x y z
N MET A 1 -14.40 -2.20 -0.66
CA MET A 1 -13.77 -3.01 0.41
C MET A 1 -12.34 -3.39 0.10
N HIS A 2 -11.90 -3.46 -1.16
CA HIS A 2 -10.50 -3.80 -1.50
C HIS A 2 -9.42 -2.96 -0.79
N HIS A 3 -9.71 -1.70 -0.42
CA HIS A 3 -8.81 -0.78 0.29
C HIS A 3 -9.08 -0.65 1.81
N LEU A 4 -9.96 -1.47 2.40
CA LEU A 4 -10.23 -1.43 3.84
C LEU A 4 -9.58 -2.63 4.55
N PHE A 5 -8.79 -2.35 5.59
CA PHE A 5 -8.05 -3.36 6.34
C PHE A 5 -8.25 -3.15 7.84
N TYR A 6 -8.21 -4.24 8.59
CA TYR A 6 -8.16 -4.19 10.05
C TYR A 6 -6.75 -3.80 10.49
N CYS A 7 -6.67 -2.92 11.47
CA CYS A 7 -5.42 -2.43 12.04
C CYS A 7 -5.65 -2.14 13.54
N ASP A 8 -4.60 -2.27 14.34
CA ASP A 8 -4.61 -1.78 15.72
C ASP A 8 -4.80 -0.25 15.74
N VAL A 9 -5.47 0.27 16.77
CA VAL A 9 -5.85 1.70 16.84
C VAL A 9 -4.61 2.61 16.93
N GLN A 10 -3.58 2.20 17.68
CA GLN A 10 -2.35 2.97 17.80
C GLN A 10 -1.59 2.98 16.48
N CYS A 11 -1.56 1.84 15.79
CA CYS A 11 -0.94 1.68 14.48
C CYS A 11 -1.65 2.52 13.41
N ASN A 12 -2.98 2.55 13.43
CA ASN A 12 -3.79 3.39 12.54
C ASN A 12 -3.54 4.88 12.80
N SER A 13 -3.49 5.29 14.07
CA SER A 13 -3.17 6.67 14.47
C SER A 13 -1.76 7.07 14.03
N PHE A 14 -0.77 6.21 14.28
CA PHE A 14 0.64 6.43 13.92
C PHE A 14 0.83 6.55 12.40
N ARG A 15 0.17 5.69 11.61
CA ARG A 15 0.16 5.76 10.14
C ARG A 15 -0.40 7.09 9.65
N GLY A 16 -1.49 7.59 10.24
CA GLY A 16 -2.12 8.86 9.88
C GLY A 16 -2.48 8.95 8.40
N ASN A 17 -2.19 10.08 7.75
CA ASN A 17 -2.38 10.30 6.31
C ASN A 17 -1.06 10.28 5.51
N LYS A 18 0.04 9.80 6.12
CA LYS A 18 1.37 9.72 5.49
C LYS A 18 1.38 8.97 4.15
N VAL A 19 2.27 9.36 3.25
CA VAL A 19 2.48 8.66 1.97
C VAL A 19 3.32 7.40 2.20
N TYR A 20 3.10 6.37 1.38
CA TYR A 20 3.93 5.17 1.46
C TYR A 20 5.31 5.42 0.85
N SER A 21 6.36 5.08 1.59
CA SER A 21 7.75 5.25 1.20
C SER A 21 8.60 4.09 1.74
N ASP A 22 9.79 3.90 1.18
CA ASP A 22 10.82 2.99 1.72
C ASP A 22 11.91 3.83 2.42
N PHE A 23 12.35 3.38 3.59
CA PHE A 23 13.46 3.92 4.36
C PHE A 23 14.65 2.96 4.29
N SER A 24 15.80 3.45 3.85
CA SER A 24 17.01 2.63 3.68
C SER A 24 17.57 2.04 4.98
N ASP A 25 17.27 2.66 6.12
CA ASP A 25 17.71 2.28 7.46
C ASP A 25 16.66 1.44 8.21
N PHE A 26 15.49 1.19 7.62
CA PHE A 26 14.47 0.35 8.22
C PHE A 26 14.57 -1.09 7.72
N ASN A 27 14.86 -2.01 8.64
CA ASN A 27 14.81 -3.44 8.39
C ASN A 27 13.86 -4.11 9.40
N PRO A 28 12.66 -4.54 8.99
CA PRO A 28 11.70 -5.19 9.87
C PRO A 28 12.19 -6.57 10.38
N ASP A 29 13.10 -7.21 9.63
CA ASP A 29 13.67 -8.51 9.96
C ASP A 29 14.90 -8.42 10.88
N GLN A 30 15.34 -7.20 11.25
CA GLN A 30 16.39 -7.07 12.27
C GLN A 30 15.90 -7.65 13.61
N PHE A 31 16.74 -8.51 14.18
CA PHE A 31 16.50 -9.10 15.50
C PHE A 31 16.42 -7.98 16.55
N ARG A 32 15.24 -7.75 17.12
CA ARG A 32 15.03 -6.84 18.25
C ARG A 32 14.79 -7.69 19.50
N THR A 33 15.51 -7.42 20.58
CA THR A 33 15.49 -8.19 21.83
C THR A 33 14.27 -7.90 22.72
N ASP A 34 13.38 -7.00 22.30
CA ASP A 34 12.29 -6.52 23.14
C ASP A 34 11.11 -7.50 23.15
N SER A 35 10.72 -7.91 24.36
CA SER A 35 9.69 -8.92 24.64
C SER A 35 8.24 -8.41 24.48
N VAL A 36 8.05 -7.17 23.99
CA VAL A 36 6.75 -6.59 23.64
C VAL A 36 6.89 -5.91 22.27
N ARG A 37 6.57 -6.61 21.18
CA ARG A 37 6.55 -6.02 19.82
C ARG A 37 5.18 -5.43 19.53
N GLY A 38 5.10 -4.11 19.58
CA GLY A 38 4.00 -3.30 19.05
C GLY A 38 4.51 -2.40 17.94
N ASP A 39 5.18 -2.97 16.94
CA ASP A 39 5.72 -2.20 15.82
C ASP A 39 4.75 -2.29 14.63
N CYS A 40 4.33 -1.15 14.10
CA CYS A 40 3.47 -1.04 12.92
C CYS A 40 4.25 -0.73 11.64
N GLY A 41 5.49 -0.30 11.79
CA GLY A 41 6.29 0.27 10.73
C GLY A 41 7.11 1.46 11.21
N LYS A 42 7.78 2.11 10.26
CA LYS A 42 8.51 3.35 10.46
C LYS A 42 7.73 4.51 9.85
N GLY A 43 7.65 5.62 10.58
CA GLY A 43 7.08 6.86 10.08
C GLY A 43 8.03 8.03 10.35
N GLU A 44 8.21 8.90 9.35
CA GLU A 44 8.97 10.15 9.49
C GLU A 44 8.14 11.32 8.94
N GLY A 45 8.38 12.51 9.46
CA GLY A 45 7.58 13.69 9.12
C GLY A 45 6.19 13.70 9.76
N GLY A 46 5.38 14.71 9.46
CA GLY A 46 4.07 14.96 10.10
C GLY A 46 3.04 13.85 9.88
N ASP A 47 1.79 14.05 10.32
CA ASP A 47 0.71 13.09 10.13
C ASP A 47 -0.04 13.24 8.78
N GLY A 48 0.37 14.21 7.96
CA GLY A 48 -0.25 14.54 6.68
C GLY A 48 0.34 13.83 5.47
N ALA A 49 -0.44 13.80 4.38
CA ALA A 49 -0.01 13.30 3.07
C ALA A 49 0.99 14.24 2.36
N THR A 50 1.27 15.41 2.94
CA THR A 50 2.14 16.47 2.39
C THR A 50 3.58 16.41 2.90
N ASP A 51 3.75 15.87 4.09
CA ASP A 51 4.93 16.10 4.94
C ASP A 51 5.29 14.85 5.75
N GLY A 52 4.53 13.76 5.62
CA GLY A 52 4.76 12.52 6.34
C GLY A 52 4.93 11.32 5.40
N GLN A 53 5.87 10.45 5.75
CA GLN A 53 6.23 9.22 5.06
C GLN A 53 6.07 8.02 5.99
N PHE A 54 5.60 6.89 5.46
CA PHE A 54 5.36 5.69 6.25
C PHE A 54 5.72 4.42 5.48
N GLU A 55 6.45 3.55 6.16
CA GLU A 55 6.80 2.22 5.69
C GLU A 55 6.25 1.19 6.69
N PRO A 56 5.28 0.35 6.29
CA PRO A 56 4.74 -0.64 7.20
C PRO A 56 5.75 -1.78 7.44
N GLU A 57 5.80 -2.30 8.67
CA GLU A 57 6.66 -3.44 9.01
C GLU A 57 6.25 -4.69 8.23
N TYR A 58 4.94 -4.91 8.11
CA TYR A 58 4.35 -6.02 7.37
C TYR A 58 3.38 -5.52 6.28
N ALA A 59 2.94 -6.42 5.40
CA ALA A 59 1.87 -6.16 4.43
C ALA A 59 2.16 -5.11 3.33
N LYS A 60 3.43 -4.75 3.08
CA LYS A 60 3.87 -3.91 1.95
C LYS A 60 3.20 -4.27 0.62
N GLY A 61 3.22 -5.55 0.23
CA GLY A 61 2.59 -6.02 -1.01
C GLY A 61 1.05 -5.86 -1.03
N VAL A 62 0.39 -6.11 0.10
CA VAL A 62 -1.08 -6.00 0.23
C VAL A 62 -1.50 -4.54 0.04
N VAL A 63 -0.80 -3.63 0.72
CA VAL A 63 -0.99 -2.19 0.62
C VAL A 63 -0.75 -1.73 -0.82
N ALA A 64 0.35 -2.15 -1.43
CA ALA A 64 0.68 -1.81 -2.81
C ALA A 64 -0.46 -2.18 -3.77
N ARG A 65 -0.95 -3.42 -3.73
CA ARG A 65 -2.05 -3.88 -4.58
C ARG A 65 -3.35 -3.13 -4.34
N ALA A 66 -3.65 -2.79 -3.09
CA ALA A 66 -4.84 -2.02 -2.75
C ALA A 66 -4.79 -0.59 -3.29
N MET A 67 -3.64 0.08 -3.12
CA MET A 67 -3.38 1.43 -3.65
C MET A 67 -3.44 1.44 -5.18
N LEU A 68 -2.69 0.56 -5.85
CA LEU A 68 -2.67 0.44 -7.32
C LEU A 68 -4.07 0.21 -7.88
N TYR A 69 -4.85 -0.69 -7.27
CA TYR A 69 -6.24 -0.94 -7.65
C TYR A 69 -7.11 0.29 -7.52
N PHE A 70 -7.00 1.01 -6.40
CA PHE A 70 -7.89 2.13 -6.11
C PHE A 70 -7.61 3.33 -7.01
N ILE A 71 -6.32 3.62 -7.26
CA ILE A 71 -5.89 4.65 -8.22
C ILE A 71 -6.41 4.33 -9.62
N LEU A 72 -6.25 3.07 -10.08
CA LEU A 72 -6.70 2.65 -11.40
C LEU A 72 -8.22 2.64 -11.54
N ARG A 73 -8.94 2.14 -10.53
CA ARG A 73 -10.39 1.90 -10.62
C ARG A 73 -11.21 3.17 -10.42
N TYR A 74 -10.73 4.10 -9.60
CA TYR A 74 -11.47 5.29 -9.16
C TYR A 74 -10.71 6.61 -9.36
N PRO A 75 -10.10 6.87 -10.53
CA PRO A 75 -9.27 8.05 -10.75
C PRO A 75 -10.03 9.38 -10.60
N SER A 76 -11.35 9.39 -10.82
CA SER A 76 -12.20 10.58 -10.65
C SER A 76 -12.75 10.77 -9.24
N LYS A 77 -12.50 9.83 -8.32
CA LYS A 77 -12.95 9.89 -6.92
C LYS A 77 -11.84 10.26 -5.95
N ILE A 78 -10.62 10.40 -6.43
CA ILE A 78 -9.44 10.80 -5.66
C ILE A 78 -8.98 12.14 -6.20
N GLU A 79 -8.76 13.11 -5.32
CA GLU A 79 -8.19 14.37 -5.77
C GLU A 79 -6.77 14.13 -6.31
N LYS A 80 -6.47 14.72 -7.47
CA LYS A 80 -5.21 14.49 -8.19
C LYS A 80 -3.99 14.76 -7.33
N VAL A 81 -4.07 15.75 -6.43
CA VAL A 81 -2.98 16.13 -5.52
C VAL A 81 -2.55 14.97 -4.60
N TYR A 82 -3.47 14.09 -4.18
CA TYR A 82 -3.12 12.95 -3.33
C TYR A 82 -2.52 11.79 -4.13
N VAL A 83 -2.99 11.58 -5.36
CA VAL A 83 -2.44 10.56 -6.27
C VAL A 83 -1.02 10.92 -6.67
N MET A 84 -0.78 12.18 -7.06
CA MET A 84 0.53 12.66 -7.50
C MET A 84 1.60 12.67 -6.40
N LYS A 85 1.21 12.60 -5.12
CA LYS A 85 2.12 12.49 -3.98
C LYS A 85 2.45 11.05 -3.61
N GLN A 86 1.74 10.06 -4.13
CA GLN A 86 2.09 8.68 -3.90
C GLN A 86 3.37 8.35 -4.69
N ASP A 87 4.29 7.67 -4.02
CA ASP A 87 5.44 7.10 -4.70
C ASP A 87 5.03 5.82 -5.44
N MET A 88 4.68 5.98 -6.71
CA MET A 88 4.29 4.86 -7.57
C MET A 88 5.41 3.84 -7.76
N ASP A 89 6.68 4.27 -7.69
CA ASP A 89 7.82 3.38 -7.84
C ASP A 89 7.97 2.48 -6.62
N VAL A 90 7.79 3.02 -5.42
CA VAL A 90 7.74 2.23 -4.18
C VAL A 90 6.57 1.24 -4.20
N LEU A 91 5.37 1.66 -4.60
CA LEU A 91 4.21 0.77 -4.67
C LEU A 91 4.43 -0.37 -5.69
N LEU A 92 4.95 -0.08 -6.88
CA LEU A 92 5.27 -1.10 -7.89
C LEU A 92 6.37 -2.05 -7.41
N LYS A 93 7.43 -1.51 -6.79
CA LYS A 93 8.51 -2.28 -6.18
C LYS A 93 7.97 -3.25 -5.12
N TRP A 94 7.14 -2.78 -4.20
CA TRP A 94 6.54 -3.62 -3.16
C TRP A 94 5.59 -4.68 -3.71
N HIS A 95 4.77 -4.33 -4.70
CA HIS A 95 3.91 -5.29 -5.36
C HIS A 95 4.70 -6.45 -5.97
N LYS A 96 5.81 -6.13 -6.66
CA LYS A 96 6.70 -7.12 -7.28
C LYS A 96 7.49 -7.94 -6.25
N ALA A 97 8.02 -7.31 -5.21
CA ALA A 97 8.81 -7.96 -4.18
C ALA A 97 7.96 -8.90 -3.29
N PHE A 98 6.68 -8.58 -3.11
CA PHE A 98 5.77 -9.32 -2.22
C PHE A 98 4.51 -9.77 -2.97
N PRO A 99 4.59 -10.80 -3.84
CA PRO A 99 3.45 -11.29 -4.62
C PRO A 99 2.29 -11.77 -3.74
N PRO A 100 1.04 -11.77 -4.23
CA PRO A 100 -0.12 -12.09 -3.41
C PRO A 100 -0.07 -13.51 -2.87
N LYS A 101 -0.20 -13.63 -1.54
CA LYS A 101 -0.17 -14.93 -0.88
C LYS A 101 -1.49 -15.67 -1.15
N LEU A 102 -1.38 -16.90 -1.67
CA LEU A 102 -2.50 -17.73 -2.12
C LEU A 102 -3.62 -17.91 -1.09
N LYS A 103 -3.30 -18.04 0.20
CA LYS A 103 -4.32 -18.37 1.22
C LYS A 103 -5.12 -17.16 1.69
N PHE A 104 -4.46 -16.03 1.97
CA PHE A 104 -5.13 -14.88 2.59
C PHE A 104 -5.71 -13.92 1.54
N GLU A 105 -4.88 -13.43 0.62
CA GLU A 105 -5.29 -12.35 -0.28
C GLU A 105 -6.29 -12.80 -1.33
N LYS A 106 -6.12 -14.01 -1.89
CA LYS A 106 -7.07 -14.55 -2.87
C LYS A 106 -8.42 -14.88 -2.25
N HIS A 107 -8.42 -15.43 -1.03
CA HIS A 107 -9.65 -15.68 -0.28
C HIS A 107 -10.39 -14.37 0.03
N ARG A 108 -9.68 -13.35 0.52
CA ARG A 108 -10.26 -12.02 0.75
C ARG A 108 -10.80 -11.40 -0.55
N ASN A 109 -10.07 -11.52 -1.66
CA ASN A 109 -10.50 -11.01 -2.97
C ASN A 109 -11.80 -11.69 -3.43
N GLN A 110 -11.92 -13.01 -3.21
CA GLN A 110 -13.15 -13.78 -3.48
C GLN A 110 -14.32 -13.33 -2.60
N ALA A 111 -14.12 -13.23 -1.28
CA ALA A 111 -15.17 -12.78 -0.36
C ALA A 111 -15.66 -11.35 -0.68
N ILE A 112 -14.75 -10.44 -1.05
CA ILE A 112 -15.12 -9.08 -1.47
C ILE A 112 -15.90 -9.12 -2.79
N PHE A 113 -15.52 -9.98 -3.73
CA PHE A 113 -16.24 -10.13 -5.00
C PHE A 113 -17.69 -10.59 -4.79
N GLU A 114 -17.94 -11.52 -3.87
CA GLU A 114 -19.30 -11.98 -3.54
C GLU A 114 -20.18 -10.86 -2.99
N ILE A 115 -19.59 -9.84 -2.37
CA ILE A 115 -20.32 -8.70 -1.78
C ILE A 115 -20.42 -7.50 -2.74
N GLN A 116 -19.35 -7.19 -3.48
CA GLN A 116 -19.24 -5.96 -4.30
C GLN A 116 -19.36 -6.21 -5.81
N GLY A 117 -19.24 -7.46 -6.26
CA GLY A 117 -19.26 -7.83 -7.68
C GLY A 117 -18.00 -7.48 -8.48
N ASN A 118 -16.94 -6.95 -7.84
CA ASN A 118 -15.67 -6.62 -8.50
C ASN A 118 -14.46 -7.23 -7.80
N ARG A 119 -13.43 -7.56 -8.59
CA ARG A 119 -12.17 -8.14 -8.12
C ARG A 119 -11.04 -7.13 -8.22
N ASN A 120 -10.06 -7.23 -7.32
CA ASN A 120 -8.78 -6.56 -7.51
C ASN A 120 -7.92 -7.41 -8.47
N PRO A 121 -7.69 -6.95 -9.72
CA PRO A 121 -6.99 -7.73 -10.73
C PRO A 121 -5.52 -7.97 -10.36
N PHE A 122 -4.89 -7.11 -9.54
CA PHE A 122 -3.51 -7.29 -9.10
C PHE A 122 -3.33 -8.43 -8.09
N ILE A 123 -4.42 -8.96 -7.53
CA ILE A 123 -4.40 -10.16 -6.67
C ILE A 123 -4.52 -11.44 -7.52
N ASP A 124 -5.38 -11.41 -8.56
CA ASP A 124 -5.61 -12.58 -9.41
C ASP A 124 -4.53 -12.75 -10.49
N LEU A 125 -4.07 -11.63 -11.06
CA LEU A 125 -3.11 -11.51 -12.17
C LEU A 125 -2.05 -10.45 -11.82
N PRO A 126 -1.07 -10.76 -10.94
CA PRO A 126 -0.08 -9.79 -10.46
C PRO A 126 0.74 -9.13 -11.57
N GLU A 127 0.99 -9.84 -12.67
CA GLU A 127 1.74 -9.38 -13.83
C GLU A 127 1.08 -8.22 -14.57
N LEU A 128 -0.21 -7.93 -14.31
CA LEU A 128 -0.87 -6.76 -14.89
C LEU A 128 -0.22 -5.46 -14.47
N ALA A 129 0.42 -5.40 -13.30
CA ALA A 129 1.12 -4.20 -12.85
C ALA A 129 2.26 -3.81 -13.79
N ASP A 130 2.91 -4.77 -14.46
CA ASP A 130 3.99 -4.52 -15.41
C ASP A 130 3.47 -4.10 -16.80
N ARG A 131 2.16 -4.24 -17.06
CA ARG A 131 1.53 -3.95 -18.36
C ARG A 131 0.76 -2.63 -18.39
N ILE A 132 0.58 -1.99 -17.23
CA ILE A 132 -0.16 -0.74 -17.09
C ILE A 132 0.83 0.40 -16.94
N ASP A 133 0.65 1.46 -17.73
CA ASP A 133 1.44 2.67 -17.60
C ASP A 133 0.94 3.53 -16.44
N PHE A 134 1.68 3.50 -15.33
CA PHE A 134 1.42 4.35 -14.16
C PHE A 134 2.14 5.70 -14.21
N SER A 135 2.90 6.00 -15.27
CA SER A 135 3.63 7.27 -15.41
C SER A 135 2.70 8.49 -15.46
N VAL A 136 1.46 8.30 -15.93
CA VAL A 136 0.40 9.33 -15.94
C VAL A 136 0.00 9.82 -14.54
N TYR A 137 0.40 9.09 -13.49
CA TYR A 137 0.17 9.43 -12.09
C TYR A 137 1.43 9.93 -11.38
N LYS A 138 2.54 10.08 -12.12
CA LYS A 138 3.76 10.69 -11.60
C LYS A 138 3.74 12.20 -11.88
N PRO A 139 4.27 13.03 -10.97
CA PRO A 139 4.51 14.43 -11.28
C PRO A 139 5.50 14.52 -12.44
N SER A 140 5.26 15.45 -13.37
CA SER A 140 6.19 15.73 -14.47
C SER A 140 7.56 16.04 -13.91
N GLN A 141 8.59 15.27 -14.29
CA GLN A 141 9.97 15.62 -14.02
C GLN A 141 10.23 16.96 -14.73
N GLN A 142 10.54 18.00 -13.96
CA GLN A 142 10.86 19.32 -14.47
C GLN A 142 12.37 19.43 -14.67
#